data_AF-A0A429ZEQ2-F1
#
_entry.id   AF-A0A429ZEQ2-F1
#
_cell.length_a   1.000
_cell.length_b   1.000
_cell.length_c   1.000
_cell.angle_alpha   90.00
_cell.angle_beta   90.00
_cell.angle_gamma   90.00
#
_symmetry.space_group_name_H-M   'P 1'
#
loop_
_entity.id
_entity.type
_entity.pdbx_description
1 polymer ?
#
loop_
_entity_poly.entity_id
_entity_poly.type
_entity_poly.pdbx_seq_one_letter_code
_entity_poly.pdbx_strand_id
1 'polypeptide(L)'
;MEKAGQVESLIRDYFAKLPPEERQTILESLGEGLETGNQQEVLPLEEAEGEEAYLPDITEVDIKKQFFVPKASDEEGYLRMKAFTPARLGLWRAGPRYKTQSMLRFRADHAAAQDAVFSDVSTKLIEELDLIPIQTKCQDKDEYVTRPDLGREFSEEVQAEIKERIKGQQPVQIVVGDGLSSAAIEANLATILPAIKQGLKLFDLAYTETLFIKYSRVGAMDPIGELTEAECVCMLIGERPGLVTAESMSAYIAYRPTSGMPEARRTVISNIQKGGTPAVEAGAYIAEVIATIVAKKKSGVALKEEQEVSNDVE
;
A
#
# COMPACT_ATOMS: atom_id res chain seq x y z
N MET A 1 -43.22 8.59 -12.33
CA MET A 1 -44.42 7.74 -12.15
C MET A 1 -44.84 7.02 -13.44
N GLU A 2 -44.81 7.66 -14.61
CA GLU A 2 -45.25 7.06 -15.89
C GLU A 2 -44.48 5.80 -16.33
N LYS A 3 -43.17 5.71 -16.04
CA LYS A 3 -42.33 4.56 -16.44
C LYS A 3 -42.56 3.28 -15.60
N ALA A 4 -43.06 3.40 -14.37
CA ALA A 4 -43.30 2.23 -13.51
C ALA A 4 -44.55 1.46 -13.97
N GLY A 5 -45.61 2.18 -14.37
CA GLY A 5 -46.84 1.58 -14.90
C GLY A 5 -46.65 0.85 -16.23
N GLN A 6 -45.70 1.31 -17.06
CA GLN A 6 -45.33 0.62 -18.31
C GLN A 6 -44.62 -0.71 -18.08
N VAL A 7 -43.79 -0.81 -17.04
CA VAL A 7 -43.09 -2.06 -16.72
C VAL A 7 -44.08 -3.08 -16.15
N GLU A 8 -45.01 -2.63 -15.30
CA GLU A 8 -46.01 -3.52 -14.70
C GLU A 8 -46.99 -4.08 -15.74
N SER A 9 -47.39 -3.28 -16.74
CA SER A 9 -48.23 -3.75 -17.84
C SER A 9 -47.51 -4.76 -18.74
N LEU A 10 -46.24 -4.51 -19.06
CA LEU A 10 -45.41 -5.43 -19.85
C LEU A 10 -45.22 -6.79 -19.16
N ILE A 11 -45.04 -6.80 -17.85
CA ILE A 11 -44.89 -8.03 -17.06
C ILE A 11 -46.22 -8.81 -17.05
N ARG A 12 -47.36 -8.15 -16.85
CA ARG A 12 -48.68 -8.80 -16.87
C ARG A 12 -49.00 -9.39 -18.25
N ASP A 13 -48.72 -8.66 -19.32
CA ASP A 13 -48.95 -9.11 -20.69
C ASP A 13 -48.05 -10.29 -21.07
N TYR A 14 -46.81 -10.31 -20.59
CA TYR A 14 -45.90 -11.43 -20.80
C TYR A 14 -46.36 -12.67 -20.03
N PHE A 15 -46.74 -12.49 -18.77
CA PHE A 15 -47.23 -13.59 -17.92
C PHE A 15 -48.52 -14.21 -18.47
N ALA A 16 -49.42 -13.39 -19.04
CA ALA A 16 -50.66 -13.84 -19.66
C ALA A 16 -50.46 -14.61 -20.99
N LYS A 17 -49.24 -14.63 -21.56
CA LYS A 17 -48.91 -15.36 -22.79
C LYS A 17 -48.19 -16.69 -22.55
N LEU A 18 -47.75 -16.96 -21.32
CA LEU A 18 -47.05 -18.21 -20.99
C LEU A 18 -48.01 -19.41 -20.97
N PRO A 19 -47.55 -20.63 -21.27
CA PRO A 19 -48.32 -21.86 -21.07
C PRO A 19 -48.75 -22.03 -19.60
N PRO A 20 -49.90 -22.68 -19.32
CA PRO A 20 -50.41 -22.83 -17.94
C PRO A 20 -49.42 -23.51 -16.99
N GLU A 21 -48.69 -24.50 -17.47
CA GLU A 21 -47.69 -25.25 -16.69
C GLU A 21 -46.50 -24.37 -16.27
N GLU A 22 -46.03 -23.49 -17.16
CA GLU A 22 -44.96 -22.53 -16.85
C GLU A 22 -45.43 -21.43 -15.90
N ARG A 23 -46.67 -20.95 -16.03
CA ARG A 23 -47.25 -19.99 -15.06
C ARG A 23 -47.35 -20.59 -13.68
N GLN A 24 -47.79 -21.86 -13.61
CA GLN A 24 -47.93 -22.57 -12.35
C GLN A 24 -46.56 -22.82 -11.71
N THR A 25 -45.56 -23.21 -12.48
CA THR A 25 -44.17 -23.35 -12.02
C THR A 25 -43.60 -22.03 -11.49
N ILE A 26 -43.89 -20.90 -12.16
CA ILE A 26 -43.42 -19.58 -11.69
C ILE A 26 -44.16 -19.16 -10.41
N LEU A 27 -45.48 -19.35 -10.34
CA LEU A 27 -46.27 -19.07 -9.13
C LEU A 27 -45.86 -19.94 -7.94
N GLU A 28 -45.57 -21.22 -8.18
CA GLU A 28 -45.04 -22.15 -7.18
C GLU A 28 -43.63 -21.74 -6.75
N SER A 29 -42.75 -21.31 -7.66
CA SER A 29 -41.42 -20.79 -7.29
C SER A 29 -41.48 -19.48 -6.48
N LEU A 30 -42.50 -18.64 -6.72
CA LEU A 30 -42.76 -17.42 -5.95
C LEU A 30 -43.38 -17.75 -4.58
N GLY A 31 -44.23 -18.77 -4.50
CA GLY A 31 -44.83 -19.26 -3.25
C GLY A 31 -43.83 -20.03 -2.36
N GLU A 32 -43.01 -20.90 -2.94
CA GLU A 32 -41.94 -21.63 -2.24
C GLU A 32 -40.82 -20.70 -1.77
N GLY A 33 -40.55 -19.62 -2.51
CA GLY A 33 -39.66 -18.54 -2.09
C GLY A 33 -40.16 -17.76 -0.86
N LEU A 34 -41.47 -17.80 -0.58
CA LEU A 34 -42.10 -17.21 0.60
C LEU A 34 -42.22 -18.19 1.77
N GLU A 35 -42.36 -19.50 1.52
CA GLU A 35 -42.56 -20.50 2.58
C GLU A 35 -41.28 -21.22 3.05
N THR A 36 -40.21 -21.26 2.25
CA THR A 36 -38.90 -21.84 2.67
C THR A 36 -37.80 -20.79 2.90
N GLY A 37 -38.13 -19.52 2.70
CA GLY A 37 -37.40 -18.41 3.27
C GLY A 37 -37.59 -18.43 4.79
N ASN A 38 -36.66 -19.08 5.50
CA ASN A 38 -36.31 -18.70 6.86
C ASN A 38 -36.47 -17.18 6.94
N GLN A 39 -37.28 -16.68 7.86
CA GLN A 39 -37.32 -15.27 8.24
C GLN A 39 -35.87 -14.87 8.56
N GLN A 40 -35.09 -14.53 7.53
CA GLN A 40 -34.10 -13.52 7.66
C GLN A 40 -34.97 -12.35 8.05
N GLU A 41 -34.90 -11.98 9.32
CA GLU A 41 -34.91 -10.57 9.66
C GLU A 41 -34.11 -9.91 8.55
N VAL A 42 -34.84 -9.35 7.58
CA VAL A 42 -34.42 -8.12 6.96
C VAL A 42 -34.18 -7.27 8.20
N LEU A 43 -32.91 -7.15 8.61
CA LEU A 43 -32.50 -6.11 9.53
C LEU A 43 -33.31 -4.92 9.05
N PRO A 44 -34.17 -4.33 9.90
CA PRO A 44 -34.98 -3.22 9.45
C PRO A 44 -34.02 -2.31 8.70
N LEU A 45 -34.30 -2.05 7.42
CA LEU A 45 -33.89 -0.76 6.90
C LEU A 45 -34.59 0.15 7.90
N GLU A 46 -33.83 0.67 8.87
CA GLU A 46 -34.28 1.81 9.64
C GLU A 46 -34.70 2.77 8.54
N GLU A 47 -36.02 2.90 8.38
CA GLU A 47 -36.60 3.94 7.58
C GLU A 47 -36.03 5.18 8.22
N ALA A 48 -35.03 5.76 7.58
CA ALA A 48 -34.44 6.99 8.05
C ALA A 48 -35.59 8.00 8.00
N GLU A 49 -36.17 8.25 9.17
CA GLU A 49 -37.26 9.18 9.35
C GLU A 49 -36.71 10.58 9.04
N GLY A 50 -36.94 11.04 7.80
CA GLY A 50 -36.65 12.40 7.37
C GLY A 50 -35.97 12.49 6.00
N GLU A 51 -36.15 13.63 5.33
CA GLU A 51 -35.56 13.96 4.02
C GLU A 51 -34.02 14.09 4.04
N GLU A 52 -33.35 13.77 5.17
CA GLU A 52 -31.88 13.80 5.37
C GLU A 52 -31.31 12.44 5.82
N ALA A 53 -31.83 11.36 5.24
CA ALA A 53 -31.29 10.01 5.42
C ALA A 53 -29.91 9.85 4.77
N TYR A 54 -28.82 10.09 5.51
CA TYR A 54 -27.47 9.80 5.00
C TYR A 54 -27.23 8.29 4.93
N LEU A 55 -26.81 7.80 3.77
CA LEU A 55 -26.31 6.44 3.65
C LEU A 55 -25.03 6.30 4.48
N PRO A 56 -24.88 5.23 5.29
CA PRO A 56 -23.68 5.02 6.10
C PRO A 56 -22.46 4.85 5.19
N ASP A 57 -21.35 5.48 5.57
CA ASP A 57 -20.11 5.41 4.79
C ASP A 57 -19.55 3.99 4.81
N ILE A 58 -19.51 3.37 3.64
CA ILE A 58 -19.01 2.01 3.47
C ILE A 58 -17.52 1.90 3.82
N THR A 59 -16.75 3.00 3.77
CA THR A 59 -15.31 3.03 4.03
C THR A 59 -14.97 3.03 5.52
N GLU A 60 -15.89 3.47 6.39
CA GLU A 60 -15.71 3.49 7.84
C GLU A 60 -15.93 2.12 8.51
N VAL A 61 -16.49 1.15 7.78
CA VAL A 61 -16.72 -0.20 8.29
C VAL A 61 -15.39 -0.85 8.69
N ASP A 62 -15.29 -1.28 9.95
CA ASP A 62 -14.17 -2.07 10.45
C ASP A 62 -14.15 -3.45 9.79
N ILE A 63 -13.28 -3.58 8.79
CA ILE A 63 -13.12 -4.81 8.02
C ILE A 63 -12.74 -6.01 8.88
N LYS A 64 -12.14 -5.82 10.07
CA LYS A 64 -11.77 -6.94 10.96
C LYS A 64 -12.96 -7.50 11.73
N LYS A 65 -14.00 -6.68 11.94
CA LYS A 65 -15.24 -7.08 12.63
C LYS A 65 -16.36 -7.49 11.68
N GLN A 66 -16.26 -7.14 10.40
CA GLN A 66 -17.27 -7.46 9.40
C GLN A 66 -17.43 -8.98 9.18
N PHE A 67 -18.64 -9.49 9.38
CA PHE A 67 -18.98 -10.90 9.17
C PHE A 67 -20.41 -11.03 8.63
N PHE A 68 -20.56 -11.81 7.56
CA PHE A 68 -21.78 -11.86 6.74
C PHE A 68 -22.26 -13.28 6.45
N VAL A 69 -21.59 -14.29 7.03
CA VAL A 69 -21.90 -15.71 6.85
C VAL A 69 -23.15 -16.06 7.67
N PRO A 70 -24.27 -16.44 7.03
CA PRO A 70 -25.49 -16.80 7.74
C PRO A 70 -25.34 -18.16 8.43
N LYS A 71 -25.93 -18.31 9.62
CA LYS A 71 -25.97 -19.57 10.38
C LYS A 71 -24.57 -20.23 10.49
N ALA A 72 -23.56 -19.43 10.82
CA ALA A 72 -22.19 -19.91 10.97
C ALA A 72 -22.12 -20.93 12.13
N SER A 73 -21.36 -22.01 11.93
CA SER A 73 -21.21 -23.07 12.94
C SER A 73 -20.46 -22.61 14.20
N ASP A 74 -19.51 -21.68 14.05
CA ASP A 74 -18.73 -21.06 15.13
C ASP A 74 -18.35 -19.64 14.69
N GLU A 75 -19.29 -18.71 14.82
CA GLU A 75 -19.07 -17.30 14.47
C GLU A 75 -17.99 -16.67 15.37
N GLU A 76 -18.02 -16.98 16.66
CA GLU A 76 -17.10 -16.39 17.64
C GLU A 76 -15.65 -16.82 17.36
N GLY A 77 -15.42 -18.11 17.11
CA GLY A 77 -14.09 -18.62 16.72
C GLY A 77 -13.60 -18.04 15.41
N TYR A 78 -14.49 -17.85 14.43
CA TYR A 78 -14.12 -17.20 13.18
C TYR A 78 -13.68 -15.75 13.39
N LEU A 79 -14.46 -14.96 14.14
CA LEU A 79 -14.14 -13.57 14.45
C LEU A 79 -12.82 -13.43 15.22
N ARG A 80 -12.53 -14.35 16.15
CA ARG A 80 -11.24 -14.40 16.84
C ARG A 80 -10.07 -14.56 15.87
N MET A 81 -10.15 -15.50 14.92
CA MET A 81 -9.11 -15.68 13.90
C MET A 81 -9.02 -14.46 12.96
N LYS A 82 -10.17 -13.92 12.58
CA LYS A 82 -10.26 -12.77 11.67
C LYS A 82 -9.61 -11.51 12.25
N ALA A 83 -9.65 -11.30 13.56
CA ALA A 83 -9.02 -10.15 14.22
C ALA A 83 -7.51 -10.02 13.92
N PHE A 84 -6.83 -11.14 13.65
CA PHE A 84 -5.39 -11.19 13.34
C PHE A 84 -5.05 -10.87 11.88
N THR A 85 -6.03 -10.68 11.00
CA THR A 85 -5.76 -10.40 9.59
C THR A 85 -6.61 -9.26 9.02
N PRO A 86 -6.02 -8.34 8.24
CA PRO A 86 -6.78 -7.36 7.49
C PRO A 86 -7.43 -7.95 6.22
N ALA A 87 -7.26 -9.25 5.95
CA ALA A 87 -7.90 -9.91 4.81
C ALA A 87 -9.43 -9.86 4.92
N ARG A 88 -10.08 -9.68 3.77
CA ARG A 88 -11.54 -9.54 3.63
C ARG A 88 -12.26 -10.89 3.71
N LEU A 89 -12.06 -11.57 4.83
CA LEU A 89 -12.64 -12.86 5.17
C LEU A 89 -14.04 -12.67 5.76
N GLY A 90 -14.90 -13.68 5.61
CA GLY A 90 -16.22 -13.71 6.25
C GLY A 90 -17.31 -12.93 5.52
N LEU A 91 -17.08 -12.50 4.28
CA LEU A 91 -18.00 -11.66 3.51
C LEU A 91 -19.20 -12.39 2.88
N TRP A 92 -19.19 -13.72 2.91
CA TRP A 92 -20.21 -14.56 2.29
C TRP A 92 -20.39 -14.29 0.79
N ARG A 93 -21.55 -14.66 0.23
CA ARG A 93 -21.83 -14.67 -1.21
C ARG A 93 -23.31 -14.53 -1.51
N ALA A 94 -23.62 -14.05 -2.72
CA ALA A 94 -24.92 -14.17 -3.38
C ALA A 94 -24.74 -15.12 -4.58
N GLY A 95 -25.24 -16.36 -4.47
CA GLY A 95 -24.86 -17.44 -5.41
C GLY A 95 -23.33 -17.66 -5.38
N PRO A 96 -22.62 -17.64 -6.52
CA PRO A 96 -21.15 -17.71 -6.59
C PRO A 96 -20.46 -16.32 -6.58
N ARG A 97 -21.19 -15.22 -6.30
CA ARG A 97 -20.68 -13.83 -6.39
C ARG A 97 -20.59 -13.17 -5.02
N TYR A 98 -19.84 -12.09 -4.92
CA TYR A 98 -19.79 -11.26 -3.71
C TYR A 98 -21.15 -10.62 -3.41
N LYS A 99 -21.40 -10.32 -2.13
CA LYS A 99 -22.51 -9.43 -1.76
C LYS A 99 -22.29 -8.02 -2.32
N THR A 100 -23.38 -7.30 -2.61
CA THR A 100 -23.34 -5.93 -3.15
C THR A 100 -22.49 -4.99 -2.30
N GLN A 101 -22.68 -4.99 -0.98
CA GLN A 101 -21.92 -4.15 -0.06
C GLN A 101 -20.41 -4.42 -0.12
N SER A 102 -20.01 -5.70 -0.19
CA SER A 102 -18.61 -6.09 -0.34
C SER A 102 -18.00 -5.62 -1.66
N MET A 103 -18.77 -5.66 -2.75
CA MET A 103 -18.36 -5.14 -4.05
C MET A 103 -18.21 -3.61 -4.03
N LEU A 104 -19.17 -2.89 -3.43
CA LEU A 104 -19.11 -1.43 -3.31
C LEU A 104 -17.90 -1.00 -2.48
N ARG A 105 -17.66 -1.66 -1.33
CA ARG A 105 -16.49 -1.38 -0.50
C ARG A 105 -15.19 -1.63 -1.27
N PHE A 106 -15.08 -2.75 -1.98
CA PHE A 106 -13.92 -3.02 -2.84
C PHE A 106 -13.68 -1.90 -3.87
N ARG A 107 -14.74 -1.38 -4.50
CA ARG A 107 -14.63 -0.29 -5.49
C ARG A 107 -14.20 1.03 -4.85
N ALA A 108 -14.72 1.35 -3.67
CA ALA A 108 -14.32 2.54 -2.93
C ALA A 108 -12.84 2.50 -2.55
N ASP A 109 -12.38 1.39 -1.97
CA ASP A 109 -10.96 1.25 -1.60
C ASP A 109 -10.04 1.22 -2.83
N HIS A 110 -10.52 0.69 -3.96
CA HIS A 110 -9.78 0.72 -5.22
C HIS A 110 -9.65 2.14 -5.77
N ALA A 111 -10.69 2.98 -5.66
CA ALA A 111 -10.62 4.39 -6.04
C ALA A 111 -9.59 5.13 -5.16
N ALA A 112 -9.65 4.95 -3.83
CA ALA A 112 -8.67 5.53 -2.92
C ALA A 112 -7.23 5.08 -3.21
N ALA A 113 -7.03 3.80 -3.57
CA ALA A 113 -5.73 3.28 -3.96
C ALA A 113 -5.22 3.91 -5.28
N GLN A 114 -6.11 4.19 -6.23
CA GLN A 114 -5.75 4.92 -7.46
C GLN A 114 -5.34 6.35 -7.15
N ASP A 115 -6.11 7.07 -6.33
CA ASP A 115 -5.80 8.45 -5.95
C ASP A 115 -4.44 8.55 -5.24
N ALA A 116 -4.11 7.56 -4.41
CA ALA A 116 -2.79 7.49 -3.76
C ALA A 116 -1.63 7.40 -4.76
N VAL A 117 -1.78 6.70 -5.89
CA VAL A 117 -0.74 6.61 -6.94
C VAL A 117 -0.46 7.97 -7.56
N PHE A 118 -1.49 8.79 -7.76
CA PHE A 118 -1.37 10.09 -8.44
C PHE A 118 -1.15 11.27 -7.50
N SER A 119 -1.12 11.04 -6.19
CA SER A 119 -0.76 12.05 -5.19
C SER A 119 0.75 12.35 -5.18
N ASP A 120 1.11 13.57 -4.78
CA ASP A 120 2.50 14.00 -4.57
C ASP A 120 2.79 14.21 -3.07
N VAL A 121 4.06 14.06 -2.68
CA VAL A 121 4.52 14.41 -1.33
C VAL A 121 4.50 15.93 -1.19
N SER A 122 4.00 16.41 -0.06
CA SER A 122 3.86 17.82 0.25
C SER A 122 5.22 18.50 0.36
N THR A 123 5.34 19.69 -0.23
CA THR A 123 6.56 20.51 -0.12
C THR A 123 6.83 20.90 1.33
N LYS A 124 5.77 21.04 2.13
CA LYS A 124 5.85 21.33 3.56
C LYS A 124 6.63 20.24 4.31
N LEU A 125 6.36 18.96 4.07
CA LEU A 125 7.10 17.87 4.70
C LEU A 125 8.59 17.89 4.32
N ILE A 126 8.88 18.16 3.05
CA ILE A 126 10.24 18.25 2.51
C ILE A 126 11.02 19.37 3.22
N GLU A 127 10.41 20.54 3.38
CA GLU A 127 10.98 21.69 4.09
C GLU A 127 11.14 21.43 5.59
N GLU A 128 10.13 20.87 6.25
CA GLU A 128 10.16 20.58 7.70
C GLU A 128 11.25 19.57 8.08
N LEU A 129 11.58 18.64 7.18
CA LEU A 129 12.61 17.62 7.38
C LEU A 129 13.97 17.99 6.78
N ASP A 130 14.11 19.21 6.26
CA ASP A 130 15.33 19.74 5.63
C ASP A 130 15.88 18.78 4.55
N LEU A 131 14.99 18.29 3.70
CA LEU A 131 15.34 17.42 2.60
C LEU A 131 15.73 18.25 1.38
N ILE A 132 16.72 17.77 0.63
CA ILE A 132 17.14 18.39 -0.63
C ILE A 132 16.31 17.81 -1.77
N PRO A 133 15.35 18.56 -2.36
CA PRO A 133 14.53 18.04 -3.44
C PRO A 133 15.31 17.98 -4.75
N ILE A 134 15.27 16.83 -5.40
CA ILE A 134 15.75 16.59 -6.76
C ILE A 134 14.69 15.78 -7.53
N GLN A 135 14.78 15.78 -8.85
CA GLN A 135 13.85 15.06 -9.72
C GLN A 135 14.63 14.15 -10.67
N THR A 136 14.08 12.97 -10.97
CA THR A 136 14.62 12.09 -12.01
C THR A 136 14.36 12.67 -13.40
N LYS A 137 14.70 11.93 -14.46
CA LYS A 137 14.38 12.35 -15.84
C LYS A 137 12.89 12.38 -16.16
N CYS A 138 12.02 11.83 -15.31
CA CYS A 138 10.58 11.89 -15.51
C CYS A 138 10.07 13.34 -15.36
N GLN A 139 9.20 13.78 -16.27
CA GLN A 139 8.65 15.14 -16.28
C GLN A 139 7.35 15.23 -15.47
N ASP A 140 6.55 14.17 -15.48
CA ASP A 140 5.26 14.09 -14.81
C ASP A 140 4.95 12.67 -14.31
N LYS A 141 3.79 12.53 -13.66
CA LYS A 141 3.34 11.26 -13.07
C LYS A 141 3.01 10.20 -14.12
N ASP A 142 2.46 10.60 -15.26
CA ASP A 142 2.05 9.69 -16.33
C ASP A 142 3.28 9.05 -16.98
N GLU A 143 4.31 9.85 -17.26
CA GLU A 143 5.60 9.36 -17.71
C GLU A 143 6.23 8.46 -16.64
N TYR A 144 6.23 8.87 -15.38
CA TYR A 144 6.82 8.07 -14.30
C TYR A 144 6.20 6.67 -14.15
N VAL A 145 4.87 6.54 -14.29
CA VAL A 145 4.18 5.25 -14.22
C VAL A 145 4.50 4.36 -15.43
N THR A 146 4.72 4.94 -16.60
CA THR A 146 4.92 4.21 -17.87
C THR A 146 6.38 4.00 -18.26
N ARG A 147 7.32 4.81 -17.73
CA ARG A 147 8.76 4.82 -18.05
C ARG A 147 9.62 4.58 -16.81
N PRO A 148 9.69 3.32 -16.31
CA PRO A 148 10.48 2.98 -15.14
C PRO A 148 12.00 3.15 -15.35
N ASP A 149 12.46 3.23 -16.61
CA ASP A 149 13.83 3.54 -16.98
C ASP A 149 14.20 4.99 -16.61
N LEU A 150 13.35 5.97 -16.93
CA LEU A 150 13.60 7.39 -16.65
C LEU A 150 13.58 7.69 -15.14
N GLY A 151 12.74 6.97 -14.38
CA GLY A 151 12.70 7.09 -12.92
C GLY A 151 13.92 6.51 -12.20
N ARG A 152 14.91 5.96 -12.92
CA ARG A 152 16.18 5.46 -12.37
C ARG A 152 17.37 6.38 -12.68
N GLU A 153 17.16 7.42 -13.48
CA GLU A 153 18.22 8.25 -14.02
C GLU A 153 18.03 9.74 -13.69
N PHE A 154 19.13 10.48 -13.67
CA PHE A 154 19.17 11.92 -13.48
C PHE A 154 19.74 12.62 -14.72
N SER A 155 19.25 13.82 -15.03
CA SER A 155 19.87 14.66 -16.07
C SER A 155 21.26 15.13 -15.63
N GLU A 156 22.10 15.58 -16.56
CA GLU A 156 23.46 16.03 -16.24
C GLU A 156 23.45 17.23 -15.28
N GLU A 157 22.46 18.11 -15.41
CA GLU A 157 22.26 19.26 -14.52
C GLU A 157 21.95 18.82 -13.09
N VAL A 158 21.04 17.85 -12.92
CA VAL A 158 20.69 17.31 -11.60
C VAL A 158 21.86 16.55 -10.99
N GLN A 159 22.65 15.83 -11.79
CA GLN A 159 23.87 15.16 -11.32
C GLN A 159 24.91 16.17 -10.80
N ALA A 160 25.07 17.31 -11.48
CA ALA A 160 25.94 18.39 -11.03
C ALA A 160 25.43 19.01 -9.73
N GLU A 161 24.11 19.24 -9.62
CA GLU A 161 23.47 19.74 -8.41
C GLU A 161 23.67 18.80 -7.21
N ILE A 162 23.51 17.48 -7.39
CA ILE A 162 23.75 16.49 -6.33
C ILE A 162 25.19 16.59 -5.81
N LYS A 163 26.18 16.67 -6.72
CA LYS A 163 27.60 16.80 -6.35
C LYS A 163 27.91 18.10 -5.63
N GLU A 164 27.22 19.19 -5.96
CA GLU A 164 27.42 20.49 -5.30
C GLU A 164 26.82 20.50 -3.89
N ARG A 165 25.62 19.94 -3.74
CA ARG A 165 24.88 19.98 -2.48
C ARG A 165 25.36 18.94 -1.48
N ILE A 166 25.72 17.73 -1.92
CA ILE A 166 26.25 16.69 -1.05
C ILE A 166 27.77 16.82 -0.99
N LYS A 167 28.25 17.44 0.09
CA LYS A 167 29.68 17.72 0.26
C LYS A 167 30.37 16.68 1.13
N GLY A 168 31.43 16.11 0.59
CA GLY A 168 32.30 15.18 1.29
C GLY A 168 31.87 13.73 1.16
N GLN A 169 32.80 12.84 1.47
CA GLN A 169 32.60 11.40 1.43
C GLN A 169 32.21 10.92 2.83
N GLN A 170 30.92 10.66 3.05
CA GLN A 170 30.44 10.01 4.26
C GLN A 170 30.14 8.54 3.97
N PRO A 171 30.24 7.65 4.96
CA PRO A 171 29.98 6.23 4.76
C PRO A 171 28.50 5.95 4.42
N VAL A 172 27.56 6.82 4.81
CA VAL A 172 26.13 6.59 4.61
C VAL A 172 25.45 7.77 3.90
N GLN A 173 24.74 7.48 2.82
CA GLN A 173 23.81 8.42 2.16
C GLN A 173 22.37 7.94 2.35
N ILE A 174 21.55 8.76 3.01
CA ILE A 174 20.11 8.51 3.13
C ILE A 174 19.38 9.22 2.00
N VAL A 175 18.46 8.51 1.36
CA VAL A 175 17.66 9.01 0.24
C VAL A 175 16.20 8.69 0.51
N VAL A 176 15.31 9.60 0.13
CA VAL A 176 13.86 9.41 0.20
C VAL A 176 13.31 9.53 -1.21
N GLY A 177 12.62 8.52 -1.72
CA GLY A 177 11.88 8.58 -2.97
C GLY A 177 10.38 8.62 -2.71
N ASP A 178 9.63 9.42 -3.45
CA ASP A 178 8.16 9.38 -3.44
C ASP A 178 7.63 7.97 -3.79
N GLY A 179 8.26 7.31 -4.77
CA GLY A 179 7.92 5.96 -5.17
C GLY A 179 6.53 5.89 -5.82
N LEU A 180 5.80 4.80 -5.56
CA LEU A 180 4.44 4.63 -6.09
C LEU A 180 3.34 5.10 -5.11
N SER A 181 3.71 5.50 -3.90
CA SER A 181 2.78 5.98 -2.89
C SER A 181 3.37 7.12 -2.08
N SER A 182 2.96 8.34 -2.39
CA SER A 182 3.30 9.53 -1.59
C SER A 182 2.72 9.45 -0.17
N ALA A 183 1.54 8.82 -0.02
CA ALA A 183 0.91 8.59 1.29
C ALA A 183 1.79 7.77 2.25
N ALA A 184 2.60 6.85 1.72
CA ALA A 184 3.55 6.08 2.54
C ALA A 184 4.67 6.96 3.11
N ILE A 185 5.15 7.93 2.33
CA ILE A 185 6.17 8.88 2.77
C ILE A 185 5.58 9.83 3.81
N GLU A 186 4.41 10.42 3.51
CA GLU A 186 3.69 11.31 4.43
C GLU A 186 3.40 10.68 5.79
N ALA A 187 2.98 9.41 5.80
CA ALA A 187 2.59 8.73 7.03
C ALA A 187 3.79 8.34 7.92
N ASN A 188 4.96 8.07 7.35
CA ASN A 188 6.05 7.42 8.08
C ASN A 188 7.33 8.26 8.19
N LEU A 189 7.61 9.15 7.24
CA LEU A 189 8.94 9.74 7.09
C LEU A 189 9.37 10.57 8.31
N ALA A 190 8.45 11.40 8.84
CA ALA A 190 8.70 12.26 9.99
C ALA A 190 9.09 11.48 11.26
N THR A 191 8.71 10.20 11.33
CA THR A 191 9.02 9.32 12.47
C THR A 191 10.27 8.48 12.22
N ILE A 192 10.41 7.89 11.03
CA ILE A 192 11.51 6.96 10.75
C ILE A 192 12.85 7.66 10.54
N LEU A 193 12.87 8.84 9.89
CA LEU A 193 14.12 9.50 9.52
C LEU A 193 14.92 9.94 10.76
N PRO A 194 14.31 10.55 11.80
CA PRO A 194 15.02 10.82 13.05
C PRO A 194 15.53 9.55 13.75
N ALA A 195 14.75 8.46 13.73
CA ALA A 195 15.15 7.19 14.34
C ALA A 195 16.38 6.58 13.66
N ILE A 196 16.44 6.59 12.33
CA ILE A 196 17.63 6.16 11.58
C ILE A 196 18.83 7.05 11.93
N LYS A 197 18.68 8.37 11.84
CA LYS A 197 19.76 9.32 12.13
C LYS A 197 20.31 9.18 13.55
N GLN A 198 19.43 8.91 14.53
CA GLN A 198 19.84 8.64 15.90
C GLN A 198 20.59 7.31 16.02
N GLY A 199 20.09 6.25 15.39
CA GLY A 199 20.76 4.95 15.36
C GLY A 199 22.15 5.02 14.74
N LEU A 200 22.31 5.70 13.60
CA LEU A 200 23.62 5.87 12.95
C LEU A 200 24.64 6.59 13.85
N LYS A 201 24.20 7.59 14.63
CA LYS A 201 25.07 8.25 15.62
C LYS A 201 25.53 7.30 16.72
N LEU A 202 24.68 6.36 17.15
CA LEU A 202 25.05 5.36 18.16
C LEU A 202 26.08 4.35 17.65
N PHE A 203 26.12 4.11 16.33
CA PHE A 203 27.12 3.27 15.67
C PHE A 203 28.34 4.04 15.18
N ASP A 204 28.49 5.32 15.55
CA ASP A 204 29.56 6.21 15.08
C ASP A 204 29.67 6.31 13.55
N LEU A 205 28.53 6.18 12.84
CA LEU A 205 28.44 6.30 11.39
C LEU A 205 28.01 7.69 10.99
N ALA A 206 28.90 8.39 10.30
CA ALA A 206 28.58 9.68 9.71
C ALA A 206 27.68 9.51 8.47
N TYR A 207 26.83 10.49 8.23
CA TYR A 207 25.91 10.51 7.10
C TYR A 207 25.83 11.92 6.51
N THR A 208 25.49 12.00 5.23
CA THR A 208 25.28 13.26 4.49
C THR A 208 23.85 13.79 4.63
N GLU A 209 23.63 14.99 4.12
CA GLU A 209 22.31 15.58 3.94
C GLU A 209 21.38 14.62 3.17
N THR A 210 20.09 14.63 3.54
CA THR A 210 19.11 13.68 3.00
C THR A 210 18.51 14.22 1.72
N LEU A 211 18.60 13.45 0.62
CA LEU A 211 17.98 13.79 -0.66
C LEU A 211 16.52 13.33 -0.67
N PHE A 212 15.63 14.16 -1.23
CA PHE A 212 14.29 13.76 -1.64
C PHE A 212 14.23 13.67 -3.16
N ILE A 213 13.81 12.54 -3.69
CA ILE A 213 13.81 12.23 -5.13
C ILE A 213 12.36 12.10 -5.59
N LYS A 214 11.93 13.06 -6.41
CA LYS A 214 10.63 13.02 -7.08
C LYS A 214 10.70 12.08 -8.29
N TYR A 215 9.64 11.30 -8.49
CA TYR A 215 9.52 10.27 -9.53
C TYR A 215 10.61 9.20 -9.44
N SER A 216 10.84 8.73 -8.22
CA SER A 216 11.94 7.82 -7.90
C SER A 216 11.58 6.36 -8.11
N ARG A 217 12.49 5.59 -8.72
CA ARG A 217 12.54 4.13 -8.63
C ARG A 217 13.74 3.74 -7.78
N VAL A 218 13.70 2.52 -7.23
CA VAL A 218 14.80 1.94 -6.44
C VAL A 218 16.16 2.09 -7.12
N GLY A 219 16.23 1.86 -8.43
CA GLY A 219 17.47 1.97 -9.21
C GLY A 219 18.09 3.38 -9.22
N ALA A 220 17.33 4.43 -8.90
CA ALA A 220 17.88 5.78 -8.76
C ALA A 220 18.90 5.90 -7.60
N MET A 221 18.90 4.96 -6.66
CA MET A 221 19.93 4.90 -5.60
C MET A 221 21.34 4.63 -6.14
N ASP A 222 21.45 4.01 -7.32
CA ASP A 222 22.73 3.60 -7.91
C ASP A 222 23.57 4.81 -8.35
N PRO A 223 23.08 5.71 -9.23
CA PRO A 223 23.83 6.91 -9.56
C PRO A 223 24.06 7.80 -8.35
N ILE A 224 23.17 7.82 -7.34
CA ILE A 224 23.44 8.54 -6.09
C ILE A 224 24.69 7.98 -5.38
N GLY A 225 24.81 6.66 -5.26
CA GLY A 225 26.01 6.03 -4.68
C GLY A 225 27.28 6.35 -5.46
N GLU A 226 27.21 6.40 -6.78
CA GLU A 226 28.34 6.78 -7.65
C GLU A 226 28.73 8.26 -7.51
N LEU A 227 27.76 9.16 -7.47
CA LEU A 227 27.98 10.61 -7.40
C LEU A 227 28.48 11.06 -6.02
N THR A 228 27.99 10.41 -4.96
CA THR A 228 28.33 10.76 -3.56
C THR A 228 29.49 9.94 -3.00
N GLU A 229 29.90 8.89 -3.73
CA GLU A 229 30.91 7.91 -3.31
C GLU A 229 30.62 7.26 -1.94
N ALA A 230 29.34 7.21 -1.55
CA ALA A 230 28.90 6.65 -0.28
C ALA A 230 29.19 5.15 -0.22
N GLU A 231 29.66 4.67 0.94
CA GLU A 231 29.86 3.24 1.15
C GLU A 231 28.54 2.49 1.22
N CYS A 232 27.50 3.11 1.78
CA CYS A 232 26.17 2.55 1.90
C CYS A 232 25.12 3.60 1.51
N VAL A 233 24.19 3.22 0.64
CA VAL A 233 23.01 4.05 0.33
C VAL A 233 21.78 3.37 0.90
N CYS A 234 20.98 4.12 1.67
CA CYS A 234 19.69 3.69 2.19
C CYS A 234 18.58 4.54 1.56
N MET A 235 17.77 3.93 0.70
CA MET A 235 16.63 4.57 0.07
C MET A 235 15.33 4.15 0.76
N LEU A 236 14.63 5.11 1.37
CA LEU A 236 13.25 4.98 1.82
C LEU A 236 12.33 5.31 0.65
N ILE A 237 11.39 4.43 0.29
CA ILE A 237 10.55 4.62 -0.89
C ILE A 237 9.12 4.10 -0.68
N GLY A 238 8.14 4.85 -1.16
CA GLY A 238 6.74 4.46 -1.12
C GLY A 238 6.46 3.24 -2.01
N GLU A 239 5.86 2.19 -1.43
CA GLU A 239 5.50 0.99 -2.17
C GLU A 239 4.29 1.22 -3.08
N ARG A 240 3.92 0.21 -3.87
CA ARG A 240 2.66 0.24 -4.61
C ARG A 240 1.48 0.25 -3.60
N PRO A 241 0.52 1.18 -3.71
CA PRO A 241 -0.65 1.20 -2.85
C PRO A 241 -1.40 -0.13 -2.89
N GLY A 242 -1.64 -0.70 -1.71
CA GLY A 242 -2.52 -1.85 -1.56
C GLY A 242 -3.98 -1.42 -1.46
N LEU A 243 -4.89 -2.37 -1.60
CA LEU A 243 -6.32 -2.11 -1.42
C LEU A 243 -6.71 -1.84 0.06
N VAL A 244 -5.84 -2.20 1.00
CA VAL A 244 -6.09 -2.02 2.43
C VAL A 244 -5.44 -0.73 2.95
N THR A 245 -4.28 -0.38 2.41
CA THR A 245 -3.44 0.70 2.91
C THR A 245 -2.55 1.21 1.78
N ALA A 246 -2.46 2.54 1.68
CA ALA A 246 -1.48 3.23 0.85
C ALA A 246 -0.23 3.63 1.64
N GLU A 247 -0.18 3.37 2.96
CA GLU A 247 0.87 3.87 3.85
C GLU A 247 2.12 2.98 3.91
N SER A 248 2.19 1.91 3.10
CA SER A 248 3.30 0.94 3.12
C SER A 248 4.56 1.52 2.46
N MET A 249 5.65 1.62 3.23
CA MET A 249 6.96 2.08 2.77
C MET A 249 7.99 0.95 2.87
N SER A 250 9.00 0.98 1.99
CA SER A 250 10.16 0.08 2.04
C SER A 250 11.47 0.85 2.22
N ALA A 251 12.47 0.20 2.79
CA ALA A 251 13.86 0.62 2.77
C ALA A 251 14.70 -0.33 1.91
N TYR A 252 15.39 0.22 0.91
CA TYR A 252 16.36 -0.48 0.07
C TYR A 252 17.76 -0.02 0.43
N ILE A 253 18.63 -0.95 0.80
CA ILE A 253 19.96 -0.64 1.36
C ILE A 253 21.02 -1.41 0.58
N ALA A 254 22.05 -0.72 0.11
CA ALA A 254 23.11 -1.34 -0.68
C ALA A 254 24.50 -0.81 -0.33
N TYR A 255 25.47 -1.72 -0.30
CA TYR A 255 26.89 -1.40 -0.22
C TYR A 255 27.42 -1.01 -1.61
N ARG A 256 27.96 0.21 -1.72
CA ARG A 256 28.51 0.82 -2.94
C ARG A 256 27.68 0.47 -4.18
N PRO A 257 26.41 0.91 -4.24
CA PRO A 257 25.57 0.63 -5.39
C PRO A 257 26.16 1.33 -6.62
N THR A 258 26.02 0.67 -7.77
CA THR A 258 26.56 1.11 -9.06
C THR A 258 25.51 0.93 -10.13
N SER A 259 25.51 1.77 -11.14
CA SER A 259 24.51 1.73 -12.22
C SER A 259 24.52 0.36 -12.91
N GLY A 260 23.35 -0.29 -12.96
CA GLY A 260 23.21 -1.65 -13.51
C GLY A 260 23.49 -2.78 -12.51
N MET A 261 23.67 -2.46 -11.22
CA MET A 261 23.81 -3.47 -10.17
C MET A 261 22.57 -4.39 -10.10
N PRO A 262 22.74 -5.71 -9.97
CA PRO A 262 21.62 -6.64 -9.77
C PRO A 262 20.83 -6.33 -8.50
N GLU A 263 19.50 -6.48 -8.56
CA GLU A 263 18.59 -6.30 -7.41
C GLU A 263 18.97 -7.16 -6.20
N ALA A 264 19.52 -8.35 -6.43
CA ALA A 264 19.96 -9.28 -5.38
C ALA A 264 21.06 -8.72 -4.46
N ARG A 265 21.74 -7.63 -4.86
CA ARG A 265 22.73 -6.93 -4.02
C ARG A 265 22.10 -5.92 -3.07
N ARG A 266 20.78 -5.71 -3.11
CA ARG A 266 20.06 -4.82 -2.19
C ARG A 266 19.47 -5.61 -1.03
N THR A 267 19.69 -5.13 0.19
CA THR A 267 18.95 -5.56 1.37
C THR A 267 17.64 -4.78 1.41
N VAL A 268 16.52 -5.47 1.67
CA VAL A 268 15.18 -4.85 1.67
C VAL A 268 14.50 -5.07 3.01
N ILE A 269 13.95 -4.00 3.57
CA ILE A 269 13.04 -4.03 4.71
C ILE A 269 11.72 -3.43 4.21
N SER A 270 10.69 -4.26 4.07
CA SER A 270 9.39 -3.86 3.49
C SER A 270 8.30 -3.73 4.55
N ASN A 271 7.13 -3.26 4.13
CA ASN A 271 5.92 -3.19 4.95
C ASN A 271 6.10 -2.36 6.21
N ILE A 272 6.85 -1.26 6.10
CA ILE A 272 6.99 -0.25 7.14
C ILE A 272 5.71 0.59 7.15
N GLN A 273 4.86 0.36 8.14
CA GLN A 273 3.59 1.02 8.36
C GLN A 273 3.00 0.59 9.70
N LYS A 274 1.95 1.26 10.19
CA LYS A 274 1.27 0.94 11.46
C LYS A 274 0.79 -0.52 11.57
N GLY A 275 0.33 -1.10 10.46
CA GLY A 275 -0.15 -2.49 10.39
C GLY A 275 0.93 -3.54 10.08
N GLY A 276 2.18 -3.11 9.90
CA GLY A 276 3.36 -3.95 9.65
C GLY A 276 4.42 -3.63 10.68
N THR A 277 5.64 -3.32 10.24
CA THR A 277 6.71 -2.87 11.14
C THR A 277 6.52 -1.37 11.43
N PRO A 278 6.34 -0.95 12.70
CA PRO A 278 6.21 0.46 13.05
C PRO A 278 7.43 1.28 12.64
N ALA A 279 7.22 2.53 12.21
CA ALA A 279 8.28 3.40 11.68
C ALA A 279 9.47 3.60 12.65
N VAL A 280 9.22 3.71 13.96
CA VAL A 280 10.29 3.86 14.97
C VAL A 280 11.17 2.61 15.03
N GLU A 281 10.54 1.44 15.15
CA GLU A 281 11.23 0.14 15.23
C GLU A 281 12.00 -0.15 13.94
N ALA A 282 11.37 0.10 12.79
CA ALA A 282 12.00 -0.01 11.48
C ALA A 282 13.23 0.89 11.38
N GLY A 283 13.17 2.13 11.88
CA GLY A 283 14.30 3.06 11.83
C GLY A 283 15.50 2.58 12.64
N ALA A 284 15.27 2.04 13.84
CA ALA A 284 16.32 1.45 14.66
C ALA A 284 16.97 0.23 13.96
N TYR A 285 16.13 -0.67 13.42
CA TYR A 285 16.61 -1.85 12.70
C TYR A 285 17.36 -1.50 11.41
N ILE A 286 16.90 -0.49 10.66
CA ILE A 286 17.61 0.02 9.48
C ILE A 286 19.01 0.50 9.85
N ALA A 287 19.17 1.23 10.96
CA ALA A 287 20.49 1.71 11.39
C ALA A 287 21.45 0.55 11.73
N GLU A 288 20.95 -0.49 12.40
CA GLU A 288 21.71 -1.72 12.67
C GLU A 288 22.12 -2.45 11.38
N VAL A 289 21.19 -2.57 10.42
CA VAL A 289 21.47 -3.18 9.11
C VAL A 289 22.51 -2.36 8.34
N ILE A 290 22.42 -1.02 8.34
CA ILE A 290 23.42 -0.15 7.72
C ILE A 290 24.80 -0.37 8.38
N ALA A 291 24.86 -0.41 9.71
CA ALA A 291 26.12 -0.63 10.42
C ALA A 291 26.75 -1.98 10.07
N THR A 292 25.92 -3.02 9.98
CA THR A 292 26.35 -4.35 9.55
C THR A 292 26.87 -4.34 8.10
N ILE A 293 26.14 -3.68 7.19
CA ILE A 293 26.52 -3.56 5.78
C ILE A 293 27.87 -2.86 5.62
N VAL A 294 28.08 -1.74 6.33
CA VAL A 294 29.35 -0.99 6.30
C VAL A 294 30.49 -1.82 6.88
N ALA A 295 30.28 -2.46 8.03
CA ALA A 295 31.31 -3.28 8.69
C ALA A 295 31.73 -4.50 7.83
N LYS A 296 30.75 -5.16 7.19
CA LYS A 296 30.96 -6.36 6.38
C LYS A 296 31.28 -6.07 4.91
N LYS A 297 31.06 -4.85 4.46
CA LYS A 297 31.23 -4.42 3.06
C LYS A 297 30.42 -5.26 2.07
N LYS A 298 29.22 -5.67 2.49
CA LYS A 298 28.31 -6.55 1.75
C LYS A 298 26.87 -6.17 2.03
N SER A 299 26.00 -6.38 1.04
CA SER A 299 24.55 -6.18 1.13
C SER A 299 23.81 -7.23 0.29
N GLY A 300 22.50 -7.32 0.50
CA GLY A 300 21.64 -8.28 -0.20
C GLY A 300 21.99 -9.73 0.13
N VAL A 301 21.90 -10.59 -0.87
CA VAL A 301 22.12 -12.04 -0.72
C VAL A 301 23.50 -12.36 -0.11
N ALA A 302 24.55 -11.64 -0.53
CA ALA A 302 25.91 -11.85 -0.03
C ALA A 302 26.06 -11.56 1.47
N LEU A 303 25.27 -10.62 2.02
CA LEU A 303 25.25 -10.37 3.46
C LEU A 303 24.51 -11.50 4.19
N LYS A 304 23.38 -11.95 3.64
CA LYS A 304 22.57 -13.01 4.23
C LYS A 304 23.33 -14.34 4.32
N GLU A 305 24.02 -14.72 3.25
CA GLU A 305 24.83 -15.95 3.21
C GLU A 305 25.93 -15.94 4.30
N GLU A 306 26.55 -14.79 4.57
CA GLU A 306 27.57 -14.70 5.63
C GLU A 306 26.96 -14.80 7.04
N GLN A 307 25.77 -14.26 7.25
CA GLN A 307 25.06 -14.35 8.53
C GLN A 307 24.60 -15.80 8.82
N GLU A 308 24.21 -16.55 7.80
CA GLU A 308 23.86 -17.97 7.93
C GLU A 308 25.10 -18.80 8.33
N VAL A 309 26.25 -18.56 7.69
CA VAL A 309 27.51 -19.24 8.04
C VAL A 309 27.96 -18.93 9.48
N SER A 310 27.74 -17.72 9.99
CA SER A 310 28.08 -17.40 11.39
C SER A 310 27.16 -18.07 12.41
N ASN A 311 25.88 -18.27 12.07
CA ASN A 311 24.90 -18.89 12.97
C ASN A 311 25.06 -20.42 13.05
N ASP A 312 25.64 -21.06 12.03
CA ASP A 312 25.92 -22.50 12.04
C ASP A 312 27.20 -22.88 12.83
N VAL A 313 27.95 -21.89 13.32
CA VAL A 313 29.24 -22.07 14.01
C VAL A 313 29.17 -21.76 15.52
N GLU A 314 28.02 -21.27 16.02
CA GLU A 314 27.70 -21.12 17.46
C GLU A 314 26.81 -22.26 17.99
#